data_AF-A0A0L0QQH6-F1
#
_entry.id   AF-A0A0L0QQH6-F1
#
_cell.length_a   1.000
_cell.length_b   1.000
_cell.length_c   1.000
_cell.angle_alpha   90.00
_cell.angle_beta   90.00
_cell.angle_gamma   90.00
#
_symmetry.space_group_name_H-M   'P 1'
#
loop_
_entity.id
_entity.type
_entity.pdbx_description
1 polymer ?
#
loop_
_entity_poly.entity_id
_entity_poly.type
_entity_poly.pdbx_seq_one_letter_code
_entity_poly.pdbx_strand_id
1 'polypeptide(L)'
;MESNNLAGITLHHLEQKMKDEKFPEKLIEEILLEFNQIINQQGEKGFQKWLTNLHYQVPDPFSSELKAANIYSNYRNWIEDEIVKLERETELTWEEQTKDIESFNIKARKAQLVLRHRISEIVLDLLN
;
A
#
# COMPACT_ATOMS: atom_id res chain seq x y z
N MET A 1 2.37 17.90 -17.26
CA MET A 1 3.47 17.48 -16.37
C MET A 1 3.24 16.01 -16.06
N GLU A 2 4.11 15.03 -16.25
CA GLU A 2 5.30 14.84 -17.08
C GLU A 2 5.30 13.34 -17.38
N SER A 3 5.24 12.96 -18.66
CA SER A 3 5.11 11.56 -19.09
C SER A 3 6.41 10.75 -18.97
N ASN A 4 7.41 11.25 -18.23
CA ASN A 4 8.79 10.75 -18.27
C ASN A 4 9.27 10.04 -16.99
N ASN A 5 8.52 10.07 -15.86
CA ASN A 5 9.01 9.48 -14.59
C ASN A 5 8.45 8.08 -14.25
N LEU A 6 7.53 7.54 -15.07
CA LEU A 6 6.95 6.21 -14.85
C LEU A 6 7.98 5.08 -14.93
N ALA A 7 9.10 5.29 -15.65
CA ALA A 7 10.17 4.30 -15.77
C ALA A 7 10.86 4.00 -14.42
N GLY A 8 10.76 4.90 -13.44
CA GLY A 8 11.25 4.68 -12.08
C GLY A 8 10.37 3.73 -11.27
N ILE A 9 9.13 3.48 -11.67
CA ILE A 9 8.21 2.57 -10.98
C ILE A 9 8.46 1.16 -11.51
N THR A 10 9.37 0.46 -10.84
CA THR A 10 9.68 -0.97 -11.07
C THR A 10 9.54 -1.72 -9.75
N LEU A 11 9.34 -3.04 -9.81
CA LEU A 11 9.31 -3.88 -8.59
C LEU A 11 10.59 -3.71 -7.75
N HIS A 12 11.73 -3.54 -8.40
CA HIS A 12 13.01 -3.35 -7.71
C HIS A 12 13.03 -2.04 -6.90
N HIS A 13 12.62 -0.92 -7.49
CA HIS A 13 12.59 0.36 -6.77
C HIS A 13 11.53 0.39 -5.67
N LEU A 14 10.37 -0.25 -5.91
CA LEU A 14 9.34 -0.43 -4.89
C LEU A 14 9.89 -1.24 -3.71
N GLU A 15 10.60 -2.34 -3.97
CA GLU A 15 11.25 -3.14 -2.95
C GLU A 15 12.24 -2.32 -2.12
N GLN A 16 13.12 -1.55 -2.77
CA GLN A 16 14.11 -0.72 -2.07
C GLN A 16 13.42 0.32 -1.18
N LYS A 17 12.43 1.04 -1.71
CA LYS A 17 11.67 2.02 -0.94
C LYS A 17 10.91 1.41 0.23
N MET A 18 10.30 0.23 0.06
CA MET A 18 9.64 -0.47 1.17
C MET A 18 10.64 -0.89 2.25
N LYS A 19 11.87 -1.26 1.89
CA LYS A 19 12.95 -1.54 2.86
C LYS A 19 13.39 -0.28 3.60
N ASP A 20 13.52 0.84 2.91
CA ASP A 20 13.86 2.14 3.51
C ASP A 20 12.79 2.59 4.52
N GLU A 21 11.52 2.40 4.18
CA GLU A 21 10.35 2.62 5.04
C GLU A 21 10.14 1.53 6.11
N LYS A 22 11.07 0.57 6.21
CA LYS A 22 11.10 -0.49 7.23
C LYS A 22 9.85 -1.38 7.23
N PHE A 23 9.32 -1.68 6.05
CA PHE A 23 8.31 -2.72 5.92
C PHE A 23 8.88 -4.08 6.38
N PRO A 24 8.07 -4.95 6.98
CA PRO A 24 8.48 -6.33 7.27
C PRO A 24 8.85 -7.05 5.98
N GLU A 25 10.01 -7.72 5.92
CA GLU A 25 10.52 -8.35 4.69
C GLU A 25 9.49 -9.30 4.03
N LYS A 26 8.81 -10.13 4.81
CA LYS A 26 7.76 -11.02 4.30
C LYS A 26 6.56 -10.27 3.72
N LEU A 27 6.21 -9.11 4.29
CA LEU A 27 5.14 -8.29 3.75
C LEU A 27 5.55 -7.68 2.40
N ILE A 28 6.82 -7.29 2.26
CA ILE A 28 7.37 -6.82 0.98
C ILE A 28 7.25 -7.94 -0.08
N GLU A 29 7.65 -9.16 0.25
CA GLU A 29 7.51 -10.31 -0.65
C GLU A 29 6.05 -10.56 -1.05
N GLU A 30 5.12 -10.53 -0.09
CA GLU A 30 3.68 -10.65 -0.35
C GLU A 30 3.17 -9.55 -1.29
N ILE A 31 3.60 -8.29 -1.09
CA ILE A 31 3.19 -7.17 -1.94
C ILE A 31 3.76 -7.30 -3.36
N LEU A 32 5.05 -7.60 -3.48
CA LEU A 32 5.72 -7.74 -4.77
C LEU A 32 5.17 -8.92 -5.56
N LEU A 33 4.75 -10.01 -4.90
CA LEU A 33 4.11 -11.14 -5.55
C LEU A 33 2.80 -10.71 -6.25
N GLU A 34 1.95 -9.96 -5.55
CA GLU A 34 0.69 -9.45 -6.09
C GLU A 34 0.93 -8.43 -7.22
N PHE A 35 1.90 -7.54 -7.06
CA PHE A 35 2.25 -6.57 -8.10
C PHE A 35 2.82 -7.26 -9.36
N ASN A 36 3.62 -8.30 -9.18
CA ASN A 36 4.12 -9.11 -10.29
C ASN A 36 2.99 -9.81 -11.04
N GLN A 37 1.93 -10.26 -10.35
CA GLN A 37 0.74 -10.81 -11.01
C GLN A 37 0.05 -9.76 -11.89
N ILE A 38 -0.07 -8.51 -11.41
CA ILE A 38 -0.64 -7.41 -12.20
C ILE A 38 0.23 -7.11 -13.43
N ILE A 39 1.56 -7.09 -13.28
CA ILE A 39 2.51 -6.93 -14.39
C ILE A 39 2.33 -8.05 -15.42
N ASN A 40 2.20 -9.30 -14.97
CA ASN A 40 1.98 -10.43 -15.87
C ASN A 40 0.65 -10.35 -16.62
N GLN A 41 -0.38 -9.72 -16.03
CA GLN A 41 -1.70 -9.56 -16.66
C GLN A 41 -1.79 -8.36 -17.60
N GLN A 42 -1.16 -7.23 -17.26
CA GLN A 42 -1.38 -5.94 -17.92
C GLN A 42 -0.11 -5.36 -18.58
N GLY A 43 1.04 -6.02 -18.38
CA GLY A 43 2.37 -5.52 -18.74
C GLY A 43 2.86 -4.39 -17.83
N GLU A 44 4.16 -4.11 -17.89
CA GLU A 44 4.82 -3.08 -17.06
C GLU A 44 4.13 -1.71 -17.15
N LYS A 45 3.81 -1.27 -18.37
CA LYS A 45 3.13 0.03 -18.59
C LYS A 45 1.71 0.07 -18.01
N GLY A 46 1.02 -1.07 -17.99
CA GLY A 46 -0.31 -1.20 -17.39
C GLY A 46 -0.22 -1.11 -15.87
N PHE A 47 0.71 -1.86 -15.29
CA PHE A 47 1.04 -1.81 -13.87
C PHE A 47 1.43 -0.41 -13.39
N GLN A 48 2.34 0.27 -14.09
CA GLN A 48 2.77 1.62 -13.73
C GLN A 48 1.59 2.59 -13.69
N LYS A 49 0.72 2.57 -14.72
CA LYS A 49 -0.49 3.41 -14.75
C LYS A 49 -1.46 3.06 -13.61
N TRP A 50 -1.70 1.77 -13.38
CA TRP A 50 -2.56 1.31 -12.30
C TRP A 50 -2.04 1.80 -10.95
N LEU A 51 -0.75 1.62 -10.68
CA LEU A 51 -0.13 1.96 -9.40
C LEU A 51 -0.13 3.48 -9.16
N THR A 52 0.17 4.29 -10.18
CA THR A 52 0.12 5.76 -10.06
C THR A 52 -1.29 6.29 -9.84
N ASN A 53 -2.31 5.57 -10.31
CA ASN A 53 -3.70 5.98 -10.17
C ASN A 53 -4.30 5.57 -8.82
N LEU A 54 -3.57 4.88 -7.94
CA LEU A 54 -4.09 4.48 -6.64
C LEU A 54 -4.47 5.69 -5.77
N HIS A 55 -3.68 6.76 -5.72
CA HIS A 55 -4.02 8.01 -5.00
C HIS A 55 -4.70 7.78 -3.62
N TYR A 56 -4.08 7.00 -2.73
CA TYR A 56 -4.60 6.61 -1.41
C TYR A 56 -5.81 5.66 -1.42
N GLN A 57 -6.16 5.08 -2.57
CA GLN A 57 -7.12 3.97 -2.66
C GLN A 57 -6.46 2.66 -2.28
N VAL A 58 -7.26 1.75 -1.72
CA VAL A 58 -6.82 0.40 -1.37
C VAL A 58 -6.46 -0.34 -2.66
N PRO A 59 -5.24 -0.88 -2.81
CA PRO A 59 -4.89 -1.64 -4.00
C PRO A 59 -5.79 -2.88 -4.13
N ASP A 60 -6.27 -3.17 -5.35
CA ASP A 60 -7.22 -4.26 -5.60
C ASP A 60 -6.83 -5.60 -4.94
N PRO A 61 -5.55 -6.04 -4.96
CA PRO A 61 -5.13 -7.27 -4.29
C PRO A 61 -5.38 -7.32 -2.78
N PHE A 62 -5.53 -6.16 -2.13
CA PHE A 62 -5.74 -6.00 -0.69
C PHE A 62 -7.15 -5.48 -0.34
N SER A 63 -8.01 -5.31 -1.34
CA SER A 63 -9.41 -4.92 -1.15
C SER A 63 -10.24 -6.00 -0.44
N SER A 64 -9.84 -7.27 -0.57
CA SER A 64 -10.50 -8.38 0.11
C SER A 64 -10.34 -8.28 1.62
N GLU A 65 -11.47 -8.20 2.33
CA GLU A 65 -11.53 -8.13 3.79
C GLU A 65 -10.77 -9.29 4.46
N LEU A 66 -10.94 -10.52 3.95
CA LEU A 66 -10.29 -11.70 4.51
C LEU A 66 -8.76 -11.62 4.40
N LYS A 67 -8.25 -11.16 3.25
CA LYS A 67 -6.81 -11.01 3.03
C LYS A 67 -6.24 -9.87 3.86
N ALA A 68 -6.91 -8.73 3.91
CA ALA A 68 -6.51 -7.61 4.75
C ALA A 68 -6.49 -7.97 6.25
N ALA A 69 -7.50 -8.71 6.74
CA ALA A 69 -7.52 -9.19 8.12
C ALA A 69 -6.40 -10.20 8.42
N ASN A 70 -6.00 -11.00 7.43
CA ASN A 70 -4.86 -11.91 7.56
C ASN A 70 -3.53 -11.15 7.64
N ILE A 71 -3.33 -10.15 6.77
CA ILE A 71 -2.16 -9.26 6.83
C ILE A 71 -2.09 -8.57 8.19
N TYR A 72 -3.20 -8.04 8.71
CA TYR A 72 -3.26 -7.50 10.06
C TYR A 72 -2.80 -8.50 11.11
N SER A 73 -3.25 -9.76 11.02
CA SER A 73 -2.93 -10.77 12.02
C SER A 73 -1.46 -11.18 11.97
N ASN A 74 -0.86 -11.24 10.78
CA ASN A 74 0.54 -11.61 10.58
C ASN A 74 1.52 -10.47 10.89
N TYR A 75 1.12 -9.23 10.66
CA TYR A 75 1.98 -8.03 10.77
C TYR A 75 1.43 -7.02 11.77
N ARG A 76 0.69 -7.50 12.78
CA ARG A 76 -0.04 -6.67 13.75
C ARG A 76 0.78 -5.55 14.35
N ASN A 77 1.97 -5.88 14.86
CA ASN A 77 2.82 -4.92 15.57
C ASN A 77 3.21 -3.77 14.64
N TRP A 78 3.66 -4.09 13.42
CA TRP A 78 4.03 -3.09 12.43
C TRP A 78 2.81 -2.23 12.02
N ILE A 79 1.64 -2.84 11.79
CA ILE A 79 0.43 -2.08 11.43
C ILE A 79 -0.01 -1.13 12.53
N GLU A 80 -0.02 -1.56 13.79
CA GLU A 80 -0.39 -0.68 14.90
C GLU A 80 0.63 0.47 15.08
N ASP A 81 1.93 0.19 14.91
CA ASP A 81 2.96 1.23 14.94
C ASP A 81 2.77 2.25 13.80
N GLU A 82 2.46 1.78 12.59
CA GLU A 82 2.18 2.64 11.45
C GLU A 82 0.91 3.47 11.61
N ILE A 83 -0.14 2.91 12.22
CA ILE A 83 -1.37 3.67 12.53
C ILE A 83 -1.05 4.85 13.44
N VAL A 84 -0.29 4.62 14.51
CA VAL A 84 0.08 5.69 15.44
C VAL A 84 0.87 6.79 14.74
N LYS A 85 1.71 6.44 13.76
CA LYS A 85 2.42 7.43 12.93
C LYS A 85 1.44 8.19 12.03
N LEU A 86 0.55 7.49 11.32
CA LEU A 86 -0.44 8.09 10.43
C LEU A 86 -1.38 9.05 11.18
N GLU A 87 -1.81 8.70 12.40
CA GLU A 87 -2.65 9.58 13.22
C GLU A 87 -1.92 10.86 13.63
N ARG A 88 -0.60 10.80 13.84
CA ARG A 88 0.23 11.99 14.12
C ARG A 88 0.50 12.83 12.86
N GLU A 89 0.69 12.18 11.72
CA GLU A 89 0.96 12.83 10.44
C GLU A 89 -0.28 13.56 9.89
N THR A 90 -1.47 12.97 10.07
CA THR A 90 -2.73 13.49 9.54
C THR A 90 -3.57 14.27 10.55
N GLU A 91 -3.24 14.17 11.84
CA GLU A 91 -4.04 14.69 12.97
C GLU A 91 -5.48 14.12 13.00
N LEU A 92 -5.74 13.01 12.30
CA LEU A 92 -7.03 12.33 12.24
C LEU A 92 -6.92 10.92 12.83
N THR A 93 -7.97 10.46 13.50
CA THR A 93 -8.01 9.08 14.00
C THR A 93 -8.11 8.07 12.86
N TRP A 94 -7.62 6.85 13.07
CA TRP A 94 -7.75 5.78 12.05
C TRP A 94 -9.21 5.48 11.72
N GLU A 95 -10.14 5.69 12.66
CA GLU A 95 -11.57 5.51 12.47
C GLU A 95 -12.13 6.52 11.47
N GLU A 96 -11.75 7.80 11.61
CA GLU A 96 -12.14 8.88 10.69
C GLU A 96 -11.53 8.67 9.31
N GLN A 97 -10.27 8.26 9.24
CA GLN A 97 -9.59 8.00 7.97
C GLN A 97 -10.21 6.82 7.23
N THR A 98 -10.74 5.80 7.93
CA THR A 98 -11.33 4.58 7.33
C THR A 98 -12.86 4.61 7.22
N LYS A 99 -13.46 5.81 7.26
CA LYS A 99 -14.92 5.97 7.18
C LYS A 99 -15.51 5.44 5.87
N ASP A 100 -14.72 5.43 4.80
CA ASP A 100 -15.11 4.88 3.49
C ASP A 100 -15.31 3.36 3.50
N ILE A 101 -14.66 2.65 4.43
CA ILE A 101 -14.70 1.19 4.59
C ILE A 101 -15.19 0.78 5.98
N GLU A 102 -16.05 1.60 6.60
CA GLU A 102 -16.52 1.39 7.97
C GLU A 102 -17.21 0.04 8.19
N SER A 103 -17.85 -0.50 7.16
CA SER A 103 -18.55 -1.79 7.17
C SER A 103 -17.63 -3.01 7.31
N PHE A 104 -16.33 -2.85 7.10
CA PHE A 104 -15.37 -3.95 7.15
C PHE A 104 -14.91 -4.20 8.59
N ASN A 105 -14.39 -5.41 8.84
CA ASN A 105 -13.77 -5.75 10.12
C ASN A 105 -12.65 -4.75 10.47
N ILE A 106 -12.57 -4.39 11.76
CA ILE A 106 -11.55 -3.47 12.30
C ILE A 106 -10.13 -3.85 11.85
N LYS A 107 -9.80 -5.15 11.85
CA LYS A 107 -8.49 -5.65 11.41
C LYS A 107 -8.23 -5.34 9.93
N ALA A 108 -9.22 -5.59 9.09
CA ALA A 108 -9.13 -5.32 7.65
C ALA A 108 -8.99 -3.83 7.39
N ARG A 109 -9.81 -3.00 8.06
CA ARG A 109 -9.76 -1.53 7.96
C ARG A 109 -8.38 -0.99 8.28
N LYS A 110 -7.80 -1.42 9.40
CA LYS A 110 -6.47 -1.03 9.85
C LYS A 110 -5.37 -1.40 8.84
N ALA A 111 -5.37 -2.64 8.35
CA ALA A 111 -4.41 -3.06 7.33
C ALA A 111 -4.58 -2.29 6.01
N GLN A 112 -5.81 -2.10 5.55
CA GLN A 112 -6.11 -1.38 4.31
C GLN A 112 -5.71 0.09 4.40
N LEU A 113 -5.92 0.74 5.56
CA LEU A 113 -5.46 2.10 5.81
C LEU A 113 -3.94 2.21 5.67
N VAL A 114 -3.19 1.37 6.39
CA VAL A 114 -1.73 1.44 6.35
C VAL A 114 -1.20 1.16 4.95
N LEU A 115 -1.69 0.10 4.30
CA LEU A 115 -1.24 -0.27 2.96
C LEU A 115 -1.55 0.81 1.94
N ARG A 116 -2.78 1.35 1.90
CA ARG A 116 -3.14 2.37 0.91
C ARG A 116 -2.35 3.66 1.09
N HIS A 117 -2.05 4.06 2.33
CA HIS A 117 -1.23 5.24 2.60
C HIS A 117 0.23 5.01 2.24
N ARG A 118 0.88 4.02 2.85
CA ARG A 118 2.32 3.82 2.68
C ARG A 118 2.71 3.45 1.25
N ILE A 119 1.89 2.65 0.55
CA ILE A 119 2.13 2.37 -0.87
C ILE A 119 1.99 3.64 -1.71
N SER A 120 0.99 4.48 -1.44
CA SER A 120 0.79 5.73 -2.19
C SER A 120 1.94 6.72 -1.94
N GLU A 121 2.44 6.82 -0.71
CA GLU A 121 3.61 7.64 -0.38
C GLU A 121 4.85 7.17 -1.12
N ILE A 122 5.14 5.86 -1.11
CA ILE A 122 6.26 5.28 -1.87
C ILE A 122 6.12 5.62 -3.37
N VAL A 123 4.91 5.55 -3.92
CA VAL A 123 4.67 5.86 -5.33
C VAL A 123 4.90 7.35 -5.62
N LEU A 124 4.43 8.25 -4.75
CA LEU A 124 4.68 9.68 -4.87
C LEU A 124 6.16 10.01 -4.79
N ASP A 125 6.88 9.35 -3.88
CA ASP A 125 8.32 9.45 -3.71
C ASP A 125 9.10 9.01 -4.94
N LEU A 126 8.63 7.99 -5.66
CA LEU A 126 9.26 7.51 -6.90
C LEU A 126 8.93 8.38 -8.11
N LEU A 127 7.89 9.22 -8.02
CA LEU A 127 7.50 10.15 -9.08
C LEU A 127 8.18 11.52 -8.97
N ASN A 128 8.75 11.86 -7.82
CA ASN A 128 9.47 13.11 -7.54
C ASN A 128 10.98 12.92 -7.67
#